data_AF-A0AAD1RWM1-F1
#
_entry.id   AF-A0AAD1RWM1-F1
#
_cell.length_a   1.000
_cell.length_b   1.000
_cell.length_c   1.000
_cell.angle_alpha   90.00
_cell.angle_beta   90.00
_cell.angle_gamma   90.00
#
_symmetry.space_group_name_H-M   'P 1'
#
loop_
_entity.id
_entity.type
_entity.pdbx_description
1 polymer ?
#
loop_
_entity_poly.entity_id
_entity_poly.type
_entity_poly.pdbx_seq_one_letter_code
_entity_poly.pdbx_strand_id
1 'polypeptide(L)'
;MSRLGAVQQKIPCVFTTQVKNEPSSKREHQAFKVVATETLSPAAQDSDVYSAVPTEKVDGTCCYVTKHKGIPYLWARLDRKPSKPAEKRFKKHILTKGISKDFDWKVDEDFKEVPEFWIPAKEVKLCNGKPYPDENGHIPGWVPVENQKQYCWHSCVVNYVAGVALVLKPHTEESESLEISIVPLADLLEQTLELIGTNINGNPYGIGNKKNPMHFLVPHGAFQIRNLPVLTHHSLVSWFDCPEGKVEGIVWHCNNGSLIKV
;
A
#
# COMPACT_ATOMS: atom_id res chain seq x y z
N MET A 1 -7.77 -19.14 7.07
CA MET A 1 -7.80 -17.78 7.66
C MET A 1 -8.77 -16.93 6.85
N SER A 2 -9.63 -16.16 7.51
CA SER A 2 -10.42 -15.12 6.83
C SER A 2 -9.47 -14.15 6.12
N ARG A 3 -9.84 -13.69 4.93
CA ARG A 3 -9.03 -12.74 4.17
C ARG A 3 -8.93 -11.43 4.95
N LEU A 4 -7.71 -10.95 5.19
CA LEU A 4 -7.46 -9.67 5.84
C LEU A 4 -7.75 -8.52 4.87
N GLY A 5 -7.94 -7.31 5.41
CA GLY A 5 -8.32 -6.12 4.63
C GLY A 5 -7.39 -5.83 3.44
N ALA A 6 -7.95 -5.26 2.37
CA ALA A 6 -7.25 -4.96 1.13
C ALA A 6 -6.92 -3.46 1.03
N VAL A 7 -5.79 -3.13 0.39
CA VAL A 7 -5.34 -1.73 0.23
C VAL A 7 -6.15 -1.02 -0.87
N GLN A 8 -7.22 -0.32 -0.47
CA GLN A 8 -8.05 0.45 -1.40
C GLN A 8 -7.64 1.93 -1.48
N GLN A 9 -7.21 2.50 -0.35
CA GLN A 9 -6.77 3.88 -0.23
C GLN A 9 -5.40 3.98 0.45
N LYS A 10 -4.88 5.20 0.56
CA LYS A 10 -3.69 5.45 1.37
C LYS A 10 -3.98 5.07 2.82
N ILE A 11 -3.18 4.16 3.36
CA ILE A 11 -3.32 3.69 4.73
C ILE A 11 -2.93 4.83 5.70
N PRO A 12 -3.80 5.25 6.64
CA PRO A 12 -3.50 6.27 7.65
C PRO A 12 -2.48 5.77 8.68
N CYS A 13 -1.79 6.71 9.32
CA CYS A 13 -0.81 6.41 10.38
C CYS A 13 -1.52 6.11 11.71
N VAL A 14 -0.93 5.21 12.51
CA VAL A 14 -1.44 4.84 13.84
C VAL A 14 -1.33 5.97 14.85
N PHE A 15 -0.26 6.77 14.76
CA PHE A 15 -0.09 7.99 15.54
C PHE A 15 -0.33 9.23 14.69
N THR A 16 -0.75 10.32 15.32
CA THR A 16 -0.74 11.63 14.66
C THR A 16 0.70 12.04 14.37
N THR A 17 0.87 12.96 13.41
CA THR A 17 2.19 13.48 13.05
C THR A 17 2.30 14.94 13.38
N GLN A 18 3.51 15.36 13.74
CA GLN A 18 3.84 16.78 13.94
C GLN A 18 5.05 17.17 13.10
N VAL A 19 5.06 18.44 12.67
CA VAL A 19 6.23 19.06 12.04
C VAL A 19 7.09 19.68 13.13
N LYS A 20 8.36 19.30 13.20
CA LYS A 20 9.38 19.93 14.05
C LYS A 20 10.30 20.77 13.17
N ASN A 21 10.60 22.00 13.60
CA ASN A 21 11.56 22.90 12.95
C ASN A 21 13.01 22.49 13.25
N GLU A 22 13.33 21.25 12.92
CA GLU A 22 14.64 20.63 13.07
C GLU A 22 15.01 19.94 11.75
N PRO A 23 16.28 19.95 11.33
CA PRO A 23 16.69 19.29 10.10
C PRO A 23 16.29 17.81 10.03
N SER A 24 15.85 17.37 8.85
CA SER A 24 15.54 15.97 8.59
C SER A 24 16.81 15.14 8.53
N SER A 25 16.84 14.01 9.25
CA SER A 25 17.90 13.00 9.11
C SER A 25 17.82 12.23 7.79
N LYS A 26 16.67 12.27 7.10
CA LYS A 26 16.45 11.54 5.83
C LYS A 26 16.74 12.38 4.59
N ARG A 27 16.80 13.73 4.70
CA ARG A 27 16.95 14.64 3.55
C ARG A 27 17.81 15.85 3.91
N GLU A 28 18.99 15.92 3.30
CA GLU A 28 20.08 16.87 3.61
C GLU A 28 19.66 18.36 3.60
N HIS A 29 18.69 18.74 2.77
CA HIS A 29 18.27 20.15 2.63
C HIS A 29 16.88 20.44 3.19
N GLN A 30 16.31 19.52 3.98
CA GLN A 30 15.01 19.73 4.60
C GLN A 30 15.18 20.29 6.02
N ALA A 31 14.87 21.57 6.20
CA ALA A 31 15.01 22.29 7.49
C ALA A 31 13.96 21.92 8.56
N PHE A 32 13.08 20.96 8.27
CA PHE A 32 12.05 20.46 9.18
C PHE A 32 12.01 18.94 9.10
N LYS A 33 11.51 18.29 10.16
CA LYS A 33 11.22 16.86 10.16
C LYS A 33 9.78 16.60 10.56
N VAL A 34 9.17 15.59 9.95
CA VAL A 34 7.85 15.10 10.32
C VAL A 34 8.06 13.87 11.20
N VAL A 35 7.52 13.90 12.41
CA VAL A 35 7.66 12.80 13.38
C VAL A 35 6.30 12.35 13.87
N ALA A 36 6.19 11.07 14.21
CA ALA A 36 5.04 10.56 14.96
C ALA A 36 5.01 11.22 16.34
N THR A 37 3.79 11.48 16.84
CA THR A 37 3.57 11.86 18.23
C THR A 37 3.29 10.61 19.07
N GLU A 38 3.07 10.80 20.37
CA GLU A 38 2.61 9.75 21.27
C GLU A 38 1.08 9.58 21.26
N THR A 39 0.36 10.39 20.47
CA THR A 39 -1.10 10.41 20.41
C THR A 39 -1.59 9.55 19.25
N LEU A 40 -2.48 8.59 19.55
CA LEU A 40 -3.16 7.81 18.52
C LEU A 40 -3.94 8.73 17.57
N SER A 41 -3.94 8.37 16.28
CA SER A 41 -4.73 9.09 15.31
C SER A 41 -6.23 8.80 15.49
N PRO A 42 -7.12 9.76 15.16
CA PRO A 42 -8.56 9.50 15.17
C PRO A 42 -8.94 8.28 14.33
N ALA A 43 -8.31 8.12 13.16
CA ALA A 43 -8.54 6.95 12.30
C ALA A 43 -8.22 5.61 13.00
N ALA A 44 -7.16 5.56 13.81
CA ALA A 44 -6.79 4.36 14.56
C ALA A 44 -7.77 4.09 15.72
N GLN A 45 -8.22 5.14 16.41
CA GLN A 45 -9.21 5.05 17.49
C GLN A 45 -10.58 4.61 16.96
N ASP A 46 -11.05 5.25 15.90
CA ASP A 46 -12.34 4.98 15.25
C ASP A 46 -12.40 3.55 14.66
N SER A 47 -11.24 2.95 14.39
CA SER A 47 -11.12 1.60 13.84
C SER A 47 -10.87 0.51 14.89
N ASP A 48 -10.81 0.86 16.18
CA ASP A 48 -10.47 -0.07 17.27
C ASP A 48 -9.16 -0.84 17.01
N VAL A 49 -8.09 -0.08 16.74
CA VAL A 49 -6.76 -0.63 16.40
C VAL A 49 -6.19 -1.61 17.45
N TYR A 50 -6.64 -1.54 18.71
CA TYR A 50 -6.21 -2.44 19.77
C TYR A 50 -6.69 -3.89 19.58
N SER A 51 -7.81 -4.08 18.88
CA SER A 51 -8.38 -5.39 18.55
C SER A 51 -7.95 -5.90 17.17
N ALA A 52 -7.08 -5.17 16.48
CA ALA A 52 -6.68 -5.46 15.11
C ALA A 52 -5.61 -6.57 15.03
N VAL A 53 -5.52 -7.22 13.88
CA VAL A 53 -4.46 -8.20 13.59
C VAL A 53 -3.24 -7.47 13.03
N PRO A 54 -2.09 -7.47 13.71
CA PRO A 54 -0.88 -6.83 13.21
C PRO A 54 -0.12 -7.74 12.24
N THR A 55 0.33 -7.15 11.14
CA THR A 55 1.13 -7.83 10.11
C THR A 55 2.32 -6.98 9.69
N GLU A 56 3.37 -7.62 9.18
CA GLU A 56 4.50 -6.90 8.61
C GLU A 56 4.07 -6.01 7.45
N LYS A 57 4.55 -4.77 7.43
CA LYS A 57 4.43 -3.88 6.27
C LYS A 57 5.52 -4.24 5.28
N VAL A 58 5.16 -4.86 4.17
CA VAL A 58 6.07 -5.09 3.05
C VAL A 58 6.02 -3.89 2.10
N ASP A 59 7.12 -3.17 1.90
CA ASP A 59 7.17 -1.95 1.06
C ASP A 59 7.47 -2.27 -0.41
N GLY A 60 6.56 -2.99 -1.05
CA GLY A 60 6.66 -3.34 -2.46
C GLY A 60 5.99 -2.35 -3.41
N THR A 61 5.80 -2.80 -4.64
CA THR A 61 4.88 -2.13 -5.57
C THR A 61 3.49 -2.75 -5.43
N CYS A 62 2.54 -1.95 -4.99
CA CYS A 62 1.18 -2.40 -4.75
C CYS A 62 0.51 -2.91 -6.05
N CYS A 63 -0.08 -4.09 -5.95
CA CYS A 63 -0.74 -4.83 -7.01
C CYS A 63 -2.12 -5.27 -6.54
N TYR A 64 -2.96 -5.64 -7.51
CA TYR A 64 -4.29 -6.17 -7.28
C TYR A 64 -4.58 -7.31 -8.25
N VAL A 65 -5.29 -8.35 -7.83
CA VAL A 65 -5.74 -9.40 -8.76
C VAL A 65 -7.25 -9.30 -8.91
N THR A 66 -7.69 -9.11 -10.15
CA THR A 66 -9.12 -9.12 -10.52
C THR A 66 -9.29 -9.53 -11.97
N LYS A 67 -10.53 -9.66 -12.42
CA LYS A 67 -10.82 -10.11 -13.78
C LYS A 67 -10.49 -9.03 -14.81
N HIS A 68 -9.75 -9.41 -15.85
CA HIS A 68 -9.61 -8.66 -17.09
C HIS A 68 -10.13 -9.54 -18.23
N LYS A 69 -11.07 -9.04 -19.04
CA LYS A 69 -11.66 -9.80 -20.15
C LYS A 69 -12.18 -11.20 -19.73
N GLY A 70 -12.73 -11.30 -18.53
CA GLY A 70 -13.32 -12.53 -17.98
C GLY A 70 -12.35 -13.47 -17.25
N ILE A 71 -11.03 -13.25 -17.32
CA ILE A 71 -10.01 -14.12 -16.71
C ILE A 71 -9.29 -13.42 -15.54
N PRO A 72 -8.87 -14.15 -14.48
CA PRO A 72 -8.03 -13.59 -13.43
C PRO A 72 -6.74 -12.99 -13.99
N TYR A 73 -6.41 -11.78 -13.55
CA TYR A 73 -5.32 -11.01 -14.11
C TYR A 73 -4.64 -10.17 -13.03
N LEU A 74 -3.35 -9.88 -13.19
CA LEU A 74 -2.62 -8.98 -12.29
C LEU A 74 -2.80 -7.54 -12.75
N TRP A 75 -3.01 -6.64 -11.80
CA TRP A 75 -3.21 -5.23 -12.04
C TRP A 75 -2.19 -4.43 -11.23
N ALA A 76 -1.54 -3.47 -11.88
CA ALA A 76 -0.61 -2.56 -11.22
C ALA A 76 -1.37 -1.35 -10.67
N ARG A 77 -0.91 -0.82 -9.54
CA ARG A 77 -1.44 0.43 -9.00
C ARG A 77 -1.19 1.59 -9.96
N LEU A 78 -2.23 2.33 -10.31
CA LEU A 78 -2.15 3.55 -11.08
C LEU A 78 -3.13 4.58 -10.52
N ASP A 79 -2.62 5.49 -9.68
CA ASP A 79 -3.41 6.60 -9.17
C ASP A 79 -3.64 7.65 -10.27
N ARG A 80 -4.90 8.00 -10.54
CA ARG A 80 -5.24 9.13 -11.41
C ARG A 80 -4.95 10.43 -10.66
N LYS A 81 -3.97 11.17 -11.16
CA LYS A 81 -3.44 12.40 -10.55
C LYS A 81 -4.09 13.65 -11.17
N PRO A 82 -4.14 14.75 -10.41
CA PRO A 82 -4.58 16.03 -10.94
C PRO A 82 -3.62 16.55 -12.03
N SER A 83 -4.13 17.40 -12.89
CA SER A 83 -3.35 18.19 -13.85
C SER A 83 -2.46 19.19 -13.09
N LYS A 84 -1.37 19.66 -13.71
CA LYS A 84 -0.47 20.64 -13.07
C LYS A 84 -1.22 21.91 -12.59
N PRO A 85 -2.15 22.49 -13.37
CA PRO A 85 -2.96 23.62 -12.91
C PRO A 85 -3.82 23.27 -11.69
N ALA A 86 -4.52 22.14 -11.72
CA ALA A 86 -5.37 21.70 -10.63
C ALA A 86 -4.58 21.44 -9.34
N GLU A 87 -3.43 20.76 -9.45
CA GLU A 87 -2.52 20.51 -8.34
C GLU A 87 -2.05 21.83 -7.69
N LYS A 88 -1.74 22.85 -8.50
CA LYS A 88 -1.34 24.18 -7.99
C LYS A 88 -2.50 24.87 -7.24
N ARG A 89 -3.72 24.78 -7.75
CA ARG A 89 -4.93 25.32 -7.08
C ARG A 89 -5.17 24.61 -5.75
N PHE A 90 -5.09 23.28 -5.75
CA PHE A 90 -5.28 22.46 -4.57
C PHE A 90 -4.24 22.78 -3.49
N LYS A 91 -2.94 22.80 -3.83
CA LYS A 91 -1.87 23.17 -2.89
C LYS A 91 -2.07 24.57 -2.30
N LYS A 92 -2.46 25.55 -3.12
CA LYS A 92 -2.78 26.90 -2.63
C LYS A 92 -3.96 26.89 -1.64
N HIS A 93 -5.00 26.11 -1.92
CA HIS A 93 -6.13 25.96 -1.02
C HIS A 93 -5.72 25.36 0.33
N ILE A 94 -4.97 24.26 0.33
CA ILE A 94 -4.45 23.63 1.56
C ILE A 94 -3.62 24.62 2.38
N LEU A 95 -2.73 25.37 1.73
CA LEU A 95 -1.90 26.38 2.42
C LEU A 95 -2.74 27.52 3.03
N THR A 96 -3.88 27.86 2.42
CA THR A 96 -4.70 28.99 2.87
C THR A 96 -5.73 28.58 3.92
N LYS A 97 -6.35 27.40 3.76
CA LYS A 97 -7.48 26.95 4.58
C LYS A 97 -7.14 25.81 5.54
N GLY A 98 -6.02 25.12 5.35
CA GLY A 98 -5.60 23.98 6.17
C GLY A 98 -6.44 22.71 6.02
N ILE A 99 -7.48 22.70 5.17
CA ILE A 99 -8.45 21.61 5.04
C ILE A 99 -8.57 21.21 3.58
N SER A 100 -8.45 19.91 3.28
CA SER A 100 -8.58 19.35 1.93
C SER A 100 -10.03 19.10 1.50
N LYS A 101 -10.91 18.80 2.46
CA LYS A 101 -12.30 18.38 2.22
C LYS A 101 -13.17 19.47 1.57
N ASP A 102 -12.78 20.73 1.70
CA ASP A 102 -13.55 21.88 1.19
C ASP A 102 -13.12 22.34 -0.21
N PHE A 103 -12.19 21.60 -0.84
CA PHE A 103 -11.76 21.90 -2.20
C PHE A 103 -12.75 21.31 -3.22
N ASP A 104 -13.33 22.18 -4.03
CA ASP A 104 -14.26 21.78 -5.09
C ASP A 104 -13.50 21.29 -6.33
N TRP A 105 -13.36 19.96 -6.44
CA TRP A 105 -12.75 19.30 -7.58
C TRP A 105 -13.69 19.23 -8.79
N LYS A 106 -13.24 19.73 -9.93
CA LYS A 106 -13.88 19.52 -11.22
C LYS A 106 -13.35 18.24 -11.86
N VAL A 107 -13.89 17.09 -11.47
CA VAL A 107 -13.35 15.75 -11.82
C VAL A 107 -13.06 15.55 -13.33
N ASP A 108 -13.88 16.16 -14.20
CA ASP A 108 -13.73 16.04 -15.66
C ASP A 108 -12.59 16.90 -16.24
N GLU A 109 -12.23 18.00 -15.58
CA GLU A 109 -11.25 18.99 -16.07
C GLU A 109 -9.92 18.89 -15.30
N ASP A 110 -9.99 18.59 -14.01
CA ASP A 110 -8.88 18.72 -13.08
C ASP A 110 -7.91 17.54 -13.13
N PHE A 111 -8.26 16.42 -13.78
CA PHE A 111 -7.50 15.17 -13.70
C PHE A 111 -6.96 14.72 -15.04
N LYS A 112 -5.79 14.09 -15.00
CA LYS A 112 -5.18 13.47 -16.19
C LYS A 112 -6.06 12.35 -16.74
N GLU A 113 -5.94 12.12 -18.04
CA GLU A 113 -6.53 10.95 -18.69
C GLU A 113 -5.94 9.65 -18.11
N VAL A 114 -6.75 8.60 -18.16
CA VAL A 114 -6.37 7.26 -17.71
C VAL A 114 -6.39 6.29 -18.90
N PRO A 115 -5.62 5.20 -18.86
CA PRO A 115 -5.68 4.15 -19.87
C PRO A 115 -7.08 3.52 -20.00
N GLU A 116 -7.37 2.93 -21.16
CA GLU A 116 -8.68 2.35 -21.53
C GLU A 116 -9.29 1.42 -20.46
N PHE A 117 -8.47 0.55 -19.86
CA PHE A 117 -8.92 -0.44 -18.88
C PHE A 117 -8.68 -0.01 -17.44
N TRP A 118 -8.40 1.26 -17.18
CA TRP A 118 -8.23 1.73 -15.82
C TRP A 118 -9.53 1.60 -15.02
N ILE A 119 -9.42 1.07 -13.79
CA ILE A 119 -10.54 0.98 -12.86
C ILE A 119 -10.20 1.69 -11.55
N PRO A 120 -11.17 2.38 -10.91
CA PRO A 120 -10.97 2.92 -9.57
C PRO A 120 -10.82 1.78 -8.55
N ALA A 121 -10.08 2.02 -7.47
CA ALA A 121 -10.09 1.11 -6.33
C ALA A 121 -11.50 1.06 -5.69
N LYS A 122 -11.86 -0.07 -5.08
CA LYS A 122 -13.26 -0.38 -4.70
C LYS A 122 -13.87 0.62 -3.73
N GLU A 123 -13.08 1.14 -2.80
CA GLU A 123 -13.55 2.06 -1.76
C GLU A 123 -13.33 3.52 -2.12
N VAL A 124 -13.02 3.83 -3.39
CA VAL A 124 -12.98 5.22 -3.84
C VAL A 124 -14.38 5.81 -3.75
N LYS A 125 -14.48 6.97 -3.09
CA LYS A 125 -15.74 7.71 -2.97
C LYS A 125 -16.24 8.11 -4.36
N LEU A 126 -17.54 8.02 -4.57
CA LEU A 126 -18.19 8.49 -5.79
C LEU A 126 -18.91 9.80 -5.54
N CYS A 127 -18.74 10.78 -6.43
CA CYS A 127 -19.52 12.00 -6.47
C CYS A 127 -20.20 12.07 -7.84
N ASN A 128 -21.53 12.15 -7.86
CA ASN A 128 -22.33 12.09 -9.10
C ASN A 128 -21.97 10.89 -9.99
N GLY A 129 -21.74 9.72 -9.37
CA GLY A 129 -21.36 8.48 -10.06
C GLY A 129 -19.92 8.42 -10.56
N LYS A 130 -19.10 9.46 -10.33
CA LYS A 130 -17.69 9.51 -10.77
C LYS A 130 -16.73 9.33 -9.59
N PRO A 131 -15.59 8.63 -9.78
CA PRO A 131 -14.54 8.54 -8.78
C PRO A 131 -14.05 9.91 -8.32
N TYR A 132 -14.07 10.13 -7.00
CA TYR A 132 -13.69 11.39 -6.36
C TYR A 132 -12.34 11.23 -5.65
N PRO A 133 -11.47 12.26 -5.66
CA PRO A 133 -10.14 12.17 -5.06
C PRO A 133 -10.16 11.99 -3.55
N ASP A 134 -9.08 11.40 -3.04
CA ASP A 134 -8.74 11.33 -1.62
C ASP A 134 -8.28 12.70 -1.08
N GLU A 135 -7.93 12.72 0.20
CA GLU A 135 -7.42 13.92 0.89
C GLU A 135 -6.10 14.46 0.32
N ASN A 136 -5.37 13.68 -0.48
CA ASN A 136 -4.15 14.07 -1.16
C ASN A 136 -4.42 14.60 -2.58
N GLY A 137 -5.69 14.59 -3.02
CA GLY A 137 -6.09 14.98 -4.36
C GLY A 137 -5.88 13.89 -5.40
N HIS A 138 -5.64 12.64 -5.02
CA HIS A 138 -5.44 11.52 -5.94
C HIS A 138 -6.67 10.61 -5.99
N ILE A 139 -6.91 9.98 -7.13
CA ILE A 139 -7.93 8.93 -7.26
C ILE A 139 -7.22 7.58 -7.40
N PRO A 140 -7.16 6.77 -6.32
CA PRO A 140 -6.73 5.39 -6.34
C PRO A 140 -7.30 4.57 -7.50
N GLY A 141 -6.45 3.79 -8.17
CA GLY A 141 -6.93 2.89 -9.21
C GLY A 141 -5.90 1.88 -9.68
N TRP A 142 -6.32 1.11 -10.67
CA TRP A 142 -5.62 -0.08 -11.14
C TRP A 142 -5.66 -0.13 -12.66
N VAL A 143 -4.63 -0.71 -13.25
CA VAL A 143 -4.54 -0.98 -14.69
C VAL A 143 -4.00 -2.39 -14.91
N PRO A 144 -4.52 -3.16 -15.89
CA PRO A 144 -4.07 -4.53 -16.08
C PRO A 144 -2.58 -4.55 -16.50
N VAL A 145 -1.84 -5.52 -15.97
CA VAL A 145 -0.44 -5.79 -16.32
C VAL A 145 -0.39 -6.47 -17.69
N GLU A 146 -0.51 -5.66 -18.73
CA GLU A 146 -0.29 -6.09 -20.11
C GLU A 146 1.20 -5.98 -20.46
N ASN A 147 1.61 -6.56 -21.61
CA ASN A 147 3.01 -6.64 -22.02
C ASN A 147 3.59 -5.27 -22.44
N GLN A 148 3.81 -4.42 -21.45
CA GLN A 148 4.36 -3.08 -21.59
C GLN A 148 5.65 -2.98 -20.79
N LYS A 149 6.64 -2.24 -21.32
CA LYS A 149 7.96 -2.08 -20.69
C LYS A 149 7.88 -1.59 -19.23
N GLN A 150 6.89 -0.75 -18.91
CA GLN A 150 6.70 -0.22 -17.55
C GLN A 150 6.31 -1.28 -16.51
N TYR A 151 5.76 -2.41 -16.93
CA TYR A 151 5.32 -3.50 -16.04
C TYR A 151 6.16 -4.76 -16.18
N CYS A 152 7.37 -4.68 -16.76
CA CYS A 152 8.21 -5.86 -17.02
C CYS A 152 8.40 -6.75 -15.78
N TRP A 153 8.61 -6.17 -14.59
CA TRP A 153 8.77 -6.93 -13.34
C TRP A 153 7.47 -7.55 -12.82
N HIS A 154 6.32 -6.93 -13.09
CA HIS A 154 5.02 -7.52 -12.76
C HIS A 154 4.76 -8.72 -13.68
N SER A 155 5.08 -8.58 -14.98
CA SER A 155 4.93 -9.66 -15.94
C SER A 155 5.85 -10.86 -15.65
N CYS A 156 6.99 -10.65 -14.99
CA CYS A 156 7.91 -11.73 -14.61
C CYS A 156 7.36 -12.66 -13.52
N VAL A 157 6.36 -12.24 -12.74
CA VAL A 157 5.82 -13.03 -11.62
C VAL A 157 4.50 -13.71 -11.94
N VAL A 158 4.01 -13.62 -13.17
CA VAL A 158 2.75 -14.20 -13.62
C VAL A 158 2.92 -14.97 -14.92
N ASN A 159 2.20 -16.07 -15.04
CA ASN A 159 2.02 -16.78 -16.29
C ASN A 159 0.52 -16.88 -16.59
N TYR A 160 0.03 -16.03 -17.48
CA TYR A 160 -1.40 -15.98 -17.82
C TYR A 160 -1.88 -17.19 -18.62
N VAL A 161 -0.98 -17.88 -19.35
CA VAL A 161 -1.34 -19.11 -20.08
C VAL A 161 -1.63 -20.24 -19.09
N ALA A 162 -0.79 -20.37 -18.06
CA ALA A 162 -0.99 -21.34 -16.99
C ALA A 162 -1.97 -20.85 -15.90
N GLY A 163 -2.32 -19.55 -15.90
CA GLY A 163 -3.20 -18.96 -14.90
C GLY A 163 -2.62 -18.90 -13.48
N VAL A 164 -1.29 -18.76 -13.36
CA VAL A 164 -0.57 -18.83 -12.07
C VAL A 164 0.33 -17.62 -11.82
N ALA A 165 0.69 -17.40 -10.56
CA ALA A 165 1.64 -16.40 -10.11
C ALA A 165 2.69 -17.01 -9.15
N LEU A 166 3.87 -16.40 -9.09
CA LEU A 166 4.91 -16.71 -8.12
C LEU A 166 4.69 -15.88 -6.85
N VAL A 167 4.47 -16.56 -5.73
CA VAL A 167 4.05 -15.96 -4.47
C VAL A 167 5.00 -16.35 -3.34
N LEU A 168 5.43 -15.38 -2.52
CA LEU A 168 6.08 -15.64 -1.24
C LEU A 168 5.03 -15.60 -0.13
N LYS A 169 4.98 -16.65 0.69
CA LYS A 169 4.00 -16.81 1.78
C LYS A 169 4.62 -17.61 2.95
N PRO A 170 4.01 -17.62 4.15
CA PRO A 170 4.44 -18.50 5.23
C PRO A 170 4.37 -19.98 4.83
N HIS A 171 5.35 -20.77 5.26
CA HIS A 171 5.28 -22.21 5.16
C HIS A 171 4.20 -22.76 6.09
N THR A 172 3.50 -23.81 5.64
CA THR A 172 2.31 -24.32 6.37
C THR A 172 2.66 -25.23 7.54
N GLU A 173 3.80 -25.92 7.48
CA GLU A 173 4.20 -26.92 8.48
C GLU A 173 5.33 -26.43 9.40
N GLU A 174 6.05 -25.38 8.99
CA GLU A 174 7.21 -24.85 9.71
C GLU A 174 6.89 -23.42 10.13
N SER A 175 6.62 -23.25 11.42
CA SER A 175 6.47 -21.91 12.00
C SER A 175 7.80 -21.18 11.82
N GLU A 176 7.76 -19.99 11.21
CA GLU A 176 8.91 -19.09 10.96
C GLU A 176 9.68 -19.29 9.64
N SER A 177 9.32 -20.25 8.78
CA SER A 177 9.87 -20.32 7.43
C SER A 177 8.92 -19.73 6.38
N LEU A 178 9.49 -19.17 5.31
CA LEU A 178 8.77 -18.64 4.17
C LEU A 178 9.03 -19.54 2.97
N GLU A 179 8.01 -19.75 2.14
CA GLU A 179 8.11 -20.52 0.91
C GLU A 179 7.72 -19.69 -0.31
N ILE A 180 8.43 -19.93 -1.40
CA ILE A 180 8.06 -19.44 -2.72
C ILE A 180 7.23 -20.53 -3.40
N SER A 181 5.99 -20.23 -3.75
CA SER A 181 5.07 -21.17 -4.36
C SER A 181 4.47 -20.62 -5.65
N ILE A 182 4.10 -21.54 -6.54
CA ILE A 182 3.24 -21.25 -7.69
C ILE A 182 1.79 -21.32 -7.20
N VAL A 183 1.04 -20.23 -7.35
CA VAL A 183 -0.34 -20.11 -6.87
C VAL A 183 -1.27 -19.76 -8.03
N PRO A 184 -2.44 -20.42 -8.17
CA PRO A 184 -3.46 -20.01 -9.14
C PRO A 184 -3.87 -18.54 -8.95
N LEU A 185 -3.92 -17.77 -10.04
CA LEU A 185 -4.41 -16.38 -10.00
C LEU A 185 -5.87 -16.31 -9.52
N ALA A 186 -6.65 -17.37 -9.75
CA ALA A 186 -8.02 -17.49 -9.24
C ALA A 186 -8.08 -17.43 -7.71
N ASP A 187 -7.09 -17.97 -7.01
CA ASP A 187 -7.04 -17.99 -5.54
C ASP A 187 -6.70 -16.59 -4.98
N LEU A 188 -6.01 -15.78 -5.78
CA LEU A 188 -5.64 -14.40 -5.47
C LEU A 188 -6.72 -13.38 -5.83
N LEU A 189 -7.85 -13.81 -6.42
CA LEU A 189 -8.92 -12.89 -6.83
C LEU A 189 -9.38 -11.99 -5.69
N GLU A 190 -9.46 -10.70 -6.02
CA GLU A 190 -9.85 -9.60 -5.17
C GLU A 190 -8.90 -9.34 -3.99
N GLN A 191 -7.65 -9.80 -4.07
CA GLN A 191 -6.60 -9.51 -3.09
C GLN A 191 -5.67 -8.41 -3.59
N THR A 192 -5.22 -7.56 -2.67
CA THR A 192 -4.06 -6.68 -2.88
C THR A 192 -2.78 -7.39 -2.47
N LEU A 193 -1.74 -7.21 -3.27
CA LEU A 193 -0.44 -7.83 -3.07
C LEU A 193 0.66 -6.79 -3.21
N GLU A 194 1.83 -7.09 -2.69
CA GLU A 194 3.05 -6.32 -2.89
C GLU A 194 3.96 -7.10 -3.82
N LEU A 195 4.31 -6.52 -4.96
CA LEU A 195 5.40 -7.01 -5.80
C LEU A 195 6.71 -6.60 -5.14
N ILE A 196 7.56 -7.57 -4.82
CA ILE A 196 8.90 -7.34 -4.26
C ILE A 196 9.96 -8.11 -5.06
N GLY A 197 11.22 -7.75 -4.86
CA GLY A 197 12.35 -8.41 -5.51
C GLY A 197 13.47 -7.45 -5.92
N THR A 198 14.44 -7.98 -6.65
CA THR A 198 15.74 -7.33 -6.91
C THR A 198 15.65 -5.91 -7.51
N ASN A 199 14.66 -5.67 -8.39
CA ASN A 199 14.50 -4.39 -9.11
C ASN A 199 13.31 -3.56 -8.60
N ILE A 200 12.79 -3.88 -7.41
CA ILE A 200 11.73 -3.15 -6.73
C ILE A 200 12.30 -2.59 -5.43
N ASN A 201 11.79 -1.45 -4.96
CA ASN A 201 12.27 -0.84 -3.72
C ASN A 201 12.11 -1.80 -2.51
N GLY A 202 11.12 -2.69 -2.54
CA GLY A 202 10.97 -3.78 -1.59
C GLY A 202 11.79 -5.01 -1.99
N ASN A 203 12.81 -5.34 -1.19
CA ASN A 203 13.47 -6.65 -1.18
C ASN A 203 13.98 -6.99 0.24
N PRO A 204 13.09 -7.09 1.24
CA PRO A 204 13.47 -7.24 2.65
C PRO A 204 14.29 -8.51 2.92
N TYR A 205 14.10 -9.54 2.09
CA TYR A 205 14.76 -10.84 2.23
C TYR A 205 16.02 -10.99 1.36
N GLY A 206 16.42 -9.95 0.62
CA GLY A 206 17.65 -9.97 -0.19
C GLY A 206 17.66 -11.05 -1.28
N ILE A 207 16.50 -11.43 -1.81
CA ILE A 207 16.39 -12.54 -2.77
C ILE A 207 16.75 -12.07 -4.18
N GLY A 208 17.55 -12.88 -4.89
CA GLY A 208 18.09 -12.56 -6.21
C GLY A 208 19.20 -11.52 -6.19
N ASN A 209 19.73 -11.19 -7.38
CA ASN A 209 20.74 -10.14 -7.55
C ASN A 209 20.69 -9.56 -8.96
N LYS A 210 21.46 -8.50 -9.24
CA LYS A 210 21.44 -7.84 -10.56
C LYS A 210 21.74 -8.76 -11.75
N LYS A 211 22.50 -9.84 -11.54
CA LYS A 211 22.80 -10.84 -12.59
C LYS A 211 21.65 -11.83 -12.76
N ASN A 212 21.03 -12.22 -11.65
CA ASN A 212 19.91 -13.16 -11.59
C ASN A 212 18.76 -12.54 -10.78
N PRO A 213 17.99 -11.61 -11.37
CA PRO A 213 16.94 -10.92 -10.65
C PRO A 213 15.80 -11.89 -10.33
N MET A 214 15.26 -11.76 -9.12
CA MET A 214 14.12 -12.54 -8.66
C MET A 214 13.05 -11.59 -8.13
N HIS A 215 11.79 -11.91 -8.44
CA HIS A 215 10.61 -11.15 -8.03
C HIS A 215 9.48 -12.10 -7.66
N PHE A 216 8.58 -11.66 -6.79
CA PHE A 216 7.41 -12.44 -6.36
C PHE A 216 6.34 -11.51 -5.77
N LEU A 217 5.11 -12.00 -5.72
CA LEU A 217 4.01 -11.32 -5.06
C LEU A 217 3.94 -11.76 -3.59
N VAL A 218 3.61 -10.83 -2.71
CA VAL A 218 3.27 -11.10 -1.31
C VAL A 218 1.83 -10.65 -1.07
N PRO A 219 0.89 -11.55 -0.73
CA PRO A 219 -0.46 -11.15 -0.34
C PRO A 219 -0.40 -10.22 0.86
N HIS A 220 -1.16 -9.13 0.82
CA HIS A 220 -1.17 -8.21 1.94
C HIS A 220 -1.68 -8.91 3.22
N GLY A 221 -0.96 -8.71 4.32
CA GLY A 221 -1.26 -9.34 5.61
C GLY A 221 -0.82 -10.81 5.72
N ALA A 222 -0.02 -11.31 4.78
CA ALA A 222 0.49 -12.69 4.82
C ALA A 222 1.36 -12.99 6.04
N PHE A 223 2.09 -11.99 6.56
CA PHE A 223 3.06 -12.16 7.63
C PHE A 223 2.52 -11.55 8.94
N GLN A 224 1.88 -12.37 9.76
CA GLN A 224 1.33 -11.92 11.05
C GLN A 224 2.43 -11.80 12.11
N ILE A 225 2.38 -10.71 12.88
CA ILE A 225 3.29 -10.46 14.00
C ILE A 225 2.64 -11.01 15.28
N ARG A 226 3.18 -12.10 15.82
CA ARG A 226 2.59 -12.77 17.01
C ARG A 226 2.92 -12.08 18.33
N ASN A 227 4.15 -11.55 18.44
CA ASN A 227 4.69 -10.99 19.68
C ASN A 227 4.82 -9.46 19.58
N LEU A 228 3.74 -8.79 19.18
CA LEU A 228 3.72 -7.33 19.10
C LEU A 228 3.75 -6.74 20.52
N PRO A 229 4.57 -5.70 20.80
CA PRO A 229 4.50 -5.00 22.07
C PRO A 229 3.16 -4.27 22.24
N VAL A 230 2.93 -3.75 23.45
CA VAL A 230 1.79 -2.86 23.72
C VAL A 230 1.81 -1.70 22.73
N LEU A 231 0.65 -1.35 22.18
CA LEU A 231 0.49 -0.27 21.22
C LEU A 231 0.65 1.11 21.88
N THR A 232 1.90 1.49 22.12
CA THR A 232 2.33 2.83 22.51
C THR A 232 3.51 3.25 21.65
N HIS A 233 3.70 4.56 21.48
CA HIS A 233 4.83 5.08 20.71
C HIS A 233 6.18 4.57 21.26
N HIS A 234 6.38 4.65 22.58
CA HIS A 234 7.62 4.22 23.22
C HIS A 234 7.89 2.72 23.03
N SER A 235 6.89 1.88 23.29
CA SER A 235 7.03 0.42 23.16
C SER A 235 7.30 -0.02 21.73
N LEU A 236 6.67 0.63 20.73
CA LEU A 236 6.94 0.35 19.33
C LEU A 236 8.34 0.78 18.91
N VAL A 237 8.79 1.97 19.32
CA VAL A 237 10.17 2.43 19.05
C VAL A 237 11.18 1.42 19.61
N SER A 238 11.02 1.00 20.86
CA SER A 238 11.90 0.00 21.48
C SER A 238 11.86 -1.34 20.76
N TRP A 239 10.69 -1.76 20.27
CA TRP A 239 10.56 -3.04 19.55
C TRP A 239 11.25 -3.01 18.18
N PHE A 240 11.15 -1.90 17.43
CA PHE A 240 11.88 -1.75 16.15
C PHE A 240 13.41 -1.82 16.30
N ASP A 241 13.95 -1.60 17.50
CA ASP A 241 15.37 -1.78 17.81
C ASP A 241 15.76 -3.24 18.15
N CYS A 242 14.78 -4.12 18.40
CA CYS A 242 15.00 -5.54 18.69
C CYS A 242 15.11 -6.39 17.41
N PRO A 243 15.74 -7.58 17.45
CA PRO A 243 15.83 -8.48 16.30
C PRO A 243 14.48 -8.84 15.67
N GLU A 244 13.44 -9.06 16.48
CA GLU A 244 12.08 -9.40 16.05
C GLU A 244 11.38 -8.22 15.37
N GLY A 245 11.80 -6.99 15.68
CA GLY A 245 11.27 -5.76 15.10
C GLY A 245 12.03 -5.26 13.88
N LYS A 246 12.94 -6.06 13.31
CA LYS A 246 13.64 -5.73 12.06
C LYS A 246 12.76 -5.89 10.82
N VAL A 247 11.61 -5.24 10.86
CA VAL A 247 10.64 -5.15 9.76
C VAL A 247 10.52 -3.69 9.34
N GLU A 248 10.09 -3.47 8.11
CA GLU A 248 9.96 -2.13 7.53
C GLU A 248 8.84 -1.30 8.19
N GLY A 249 7.86 -1.96 8.80
CA GLY A 249 6.77 -1.33 9.53
C GLY A 249 5.70 -2.36 9.90
N ILE A 250 4.58 -1.87 10.44
CA ILE A 250 3.43 -2.71 10.81
C ILE A 250 2.19 -2.17 10.12
N VAL A 251 1.34 -3.08 9.64
CA VAL A 251 -0.05 -2.78 9.25
C VAL A 251 -0.99 -3.52 10.19
N TRP A 252 -1.89 -2.79 10.82
CA TRP A 252 -2.99 -3.33 11.62
C TRP A 252 -4.23 -3.49 10.76
N HIS A 253 -4.71 -4.71 10.66
CA HIS A 253 -5.95 -5.08 9.98
C HIS A 253 -7.11 -5.04 10.98
N CYS A 254 -7.91 -3.98 10.93
CA CYS A 254 -9.00 -3.73 11.86
C CYS A 254 -10.25 -4.53 11.49
N ASN A 255 -11.10 -4.83 12.48
CA ASN A 255 -12.31 -5.64 12.29
C ASN A 255 -13.35 -5.01 11.35
N ASN A 256 -13.34 -3.67 11.24
CA ASN A 256 -14.21 -2.92 10.31
C ASN A 256 -13.67 -2.88 8.86
N GLY A 257 -12.56 -3.58 8.57
CA GLY A 257 -11.90 -3.60 7.25
C GLY A 257 -10.85 -2.51 7.05
N SER A 258 -10.77 -1.52 7.94
CA SER A 258 -9.77 -0.45 7.88
C SER A 258 -8.36 -0.97 8.09
N LEU A 259 -7.41 -0.33 7.43
CA LEU A 259 -5.99 -0.57 7.62
C LEU A 259 -5.38 0.64 8.32
N ILE A 260 -4.51 0.40 9.30
CA ILE A 260 -3.73 1.42 9.98
C ILE A 260 -2.25 1.03 9.88
N LYS A 261 -1.32 1.97 9.72
CA LYS A 261 0.11 1.63 9.64
C LYS A 261 1.01 2.47 10.54
N VAL A 262 2.22 1.99 10.78
CA VAL A 262 3.35 2.77 11.31
C VAL A 262 4.49 2.76 10.30
#